data_AF-A0A520QRU5-F1
#
_entry.id   AF-A0A520QRU5-F1
#
_cell.length_a   1.000
_cell.length_b   1.000
_cell.length_c   1.000
_cell.angle_alpha   90.00
_cell.angle_beta   90.00
_cell.angle_gamma   90.00
#
_symmetry.space_group_name_H-M   'P 1'
#
loop_
_entity.id
_entity.type
_entity.pdbx_description
1 polymer ?
#
loop_
_entity_poly.entity_id
_entity_poly.type
_entity_poly.pdbx_seq_one_letter_code
_entity_poly.pdbx_strand_id
1 'polypeptide(L)'
;MRLFVLVAVLAAGCTPELGACDQAAAIRVAYDQATGLPAYEGQALMIASCGHGAFCHGGDDIPRENRLGVPEGLGFDVQLAAPDGTVDEAAIVRQRRARFRVVQEAHLALHTVDLGTMPPPSQQGRDVLGSAPTYVRAGEDTGFEPLPAVGSDEGREILRNWLACAAPVIERPVPREDGVTAVVVPPLPLEPIEPTWASVFEDLLRGRGCATALCHGGSESGFRVTDRDATHRALVMGDARGEACTGEGALIVPGDPDASLLVEKLTGSPRCGDAMPLGGIPLRDEDLAAVRDWIAAGALP
;
A
#
# COMPACT_ATOMS: atom_id res chain seq x y z
N MET A 1 -1.08 18.90 54.54
CA MET A 1 -1.45 19.11 53.13
C MET A 1 -0.83 17.97 52.33
N ARG A 2 -1.65 17.00 51.88
CA ARG A 2 -1.18 15.76 51.22
C ARG A 2 -0.71 16.10 49.81
N LEU A 3 0.57 15.88 49.53
CA LEU A 3 1.18 16.06 48.22
C LEU A 3 0.79 14.86 47.34
N PHE A 4 -0.17 15.05 46.44
CA PHE A 4 -0.50 14.05 45.42
C PHE A 4 0.61 14.04 44.38
N VAL A 5 1.38 12.94 44.34
CA VAL A 5 2.29 12.64 43.24
C VAL A 5 1.43 12.18 42.06
N LEU A 6 1.29 13.04 41.05
CA LEU A 6 0.69 12.68 39.78
C LEU A 6 1.69 11.80 39.03
N VAL A 7 1.47 10.48 39.04
CA VAL A 7 2.20 9.56 38.15
C VAL A 7 1.58 9.72 36.76
N ALA A 8 2.25 10.47 35.90
CA ALA A 8 1.93 10.53 34.48
C ALA A 8 2.34 9.19 33.83
N VAL A 9 1.36 8.31 33.62
CA VAL A 9 1.54 7.11 32.80
C VAL A 9 1.57 7.56 31.34
N LEU A 10 2.78 7.72 30.80
CA LEU A 10 3.00 7.80 29.35
C LEU A 10 2.77 6.40 28.77
N ALA A 11 1.54 6.12 28.36
CA ALA A 11 1.26 4.96 27.51
C ALA A 11 1.77 5.28 26.10
N ALA A 12 3.07 5.05 25.85
CA ALA A 12 3.57 4.88 24.50
C ALA A 12 2.93 3.61 23.95
N GLY A 13 1.88 3.76 23.13
CA GLY A 13 1.30 2.64 22.39
C GLY A 13 2.40 2.02 21.55
N CYS A 14 2.81 0.79 21.89
CA CYS A 14 3.82 0.06 21.16
C CYS A 14 3.20 -0.42 19.84
N THR A 15 3.15 0.43 18.82
CA THR A 15 2.96 -0.06 17.45
C THR A 15 4.19 -0.89 17.11
N PRO A 16 4.06 -2.18 16.76
CA PRO A 16 5.21 -3.01 16.46
C PRO A 16 5.99 -2.37 15.31
N GLU A 17 7.29 -2.16 15.52
CA GLU A 17 8.14 -1.64 14.45
C GLU A 17 8.28 -2.68 13.35
N LEU A 18 8.04 -2.27 12.11
CA LEU A 18 8.27 -3.14 10.96
C LEU A 18 9.76 -3.43 10.75
N GLY A 19 10.66 -2.59 11.25
CA GLY A 19 12.10 -2.73 11.07
C GLY A 19 12.54 -2.45 9.62
N ALA A 20 13.78 -2.84 9.30
CA ALA A 20 14.34 -2.66 7.96
C ALA A 20 13.72 -3.65 6.95
N CYS A 21 13.63 -3.19 5.70
CA CYS A 21 13.25 -4.01 4.54
C CYS A 21 14.44 -4.81 4.01
N ASP A 22 14.28 -6.13 3.89
CA ASP A 22 15.07 -7.00 3.02
C ASP A 22 14.30 -7.22 1.70
N GLN A 23 14.69 -6.46 0.68
CA GLN A 23 14.02 -6.49 -0.62
C GLN A 23 14.13 -7.85 -1.30
N ALA A 24 15.25 -8.57 -1.12
CA ALA A 24 15.46 -9.87 -1.77
C ALA A 24 14.53 -10.93 -1.16
N ALA A 25 14.35 -10.90 0.16
CA ALA A 25 13.39 -11.74 0.84
C ALA A 25 11.94 -11.38 0.50
N ALA A 26 11.61 -10.09 0.37
CA ALA A 26 10.25 -9.62 0.11
C ALA A 26 9.71 -9.98 -1.28
N ILE A 27 10.60 -10.27 -2.24
CA ILE A 27 10.24 -10.68 -3.61
C ILE A 27 10.44 -12.18 -3.87
N ARG A 28 10.67 -13.00 -2.83
CA ARG A 28 10.63 -14.46 -2.98
C ARG A 28 9.24 -14.90 -3.40
N VAL A 29 9.18 -15.96 -4.20
CA VAL A 29 7.97 -16.34 -4.94
C VAL A 29 7.44 -17.65 -4.39
N ALA A 30 6.14 -17.66 -4.15
CA ALA A 30 5.36 -18.84 -3.91
C ALA A 30 4.35 -19.05 -5.05
N TYR A 31 3.91 -20.29 -5.21
CA TYR A 31 2.97 -20.70 -6.25
C TYR A 31 1.74 -21.27 -5.59
N ASP A 32 0.57 -20.85 -6.05
CA ASP A 32 -0.69 -21.47 -5.69
C ASP A 32 -0.65 -22.94 -6.14
N GLN A 33 -0.88 -23.86 -5.21
CA GLN A 33 -0.72 -25.30 -5.44
C GLN A 33 -1.73 -25.85 -6.45
N ALA A 34 -2.92 -25.24 -6.56
CA ALA A 34 -3.98 -25.72 -7.44
C ALA A 34 -3.85 -25.17 -8.87
N THR A 35 -3.44 -23.91 -8.99
CA THR A 35 -3.43 -23.17 -10.26
C THR A 35 -2.03 -22.96 -10.84
N GLY A 36 -0.99 -23.07 -10.02
CA GLY A 36 0.39 -22.75 -10.40
C GLY A 36 0.65 -21.25 -10.55
N LEU A 37 -0.30 -20.39 -10.18
CA LEU A 37 -0.16 -18.93 -10.30
C LEU A 37 0.81 -18.39 -9.23
N PRO A 38 1.71 -17.45 -9.60
CA PRO A 38 2.71 -16.94 -8.67
C PRO A 38 2.16 -15.79 -7.80
N ALA A 39 2.69 -15.69 -6.59
CA ALA A 39 2.59 -14.52 -5.72
C ALA A 39 3.92 -14.38 -4.94
N TYR A 40 4.25 -13.18 -4.46
CA TYR A 40 5.35 -13.08 -3.50
C TYR A 40 4.97 -13.76 -2.17
N GLU A 41 5.91 -14.28 -1.40
CA GLU A 41 5.60 -15.05 -0.18
C GLU A 41 4.69 -14.26 0.79
N GLY A 42 4.96 -12.98 1.04
CA GLY A 42 4.10 -12.15 1.88
C GLY A 42 2.74 -11.80 1.24
N GLN A 43 2.69 -11.64 -0.09
CA GLN A 43 1.43 -11.48 -0.83
C GLN A 43 0.59 -12.76 -0.73
N ALA A 44 1.21 -13.93 -0.86
CA ALA A 44 0.58 -15.23 -0.73
C ALA A 44 0.05 -15.47 0.70
N LEU A 45 0.81 -15.10 1.74
CA LEU A 45 0.33 -15.13 3.13
C LEU A 45 -0.88 -14.20 3.32
N MET A 46 -0.82 -12.99 2.78
CA MET A 46 -1.94 -12.04 2.84
C MET A 46 -3.18 -12.62 2.13
N ILE A 47 -3.03 -13.20 0.94
CA ILE A 47 -4.13 -13.86 0.22
C ILE A 47 -4.68 -15.03 1.05
N ALA A 48 -3.85 -15.98 1.45
CA ALA A 48 -4.27 -17.19 2.14
C ALA A 48 -4.86 -16.93 3.55
N SER A 49 -4.50 -15.82 4.19
CA SER A 49 -4.86 -15.56 5.59
C SER A 49 -5.90 -14.44 5.76
N CYS A 50 -5.93 -13.45 4.87
CA CYS A 50 -6.70 -12.22 5.08
C CYS A 50 -7.51 -11.81 3.84
N GLY A 51 -6.94 -11.92 2.64
CA GLY A 51 -7.43 -11.34 1.39
C GLY A 51 -8.13 -12.32 0.43
N HIS A 52 -8.24 -13.62 0.75
CA HIS A 52 -8.98 -14.57 -0.08
C HIS A 52 -10.48 -14.23 -0.11
N GLY A 53 -10.98 -13.93 -1.30
CA GLY A 53 -12.33 -13.46 -1.56
C GLY A 53 -13.43 -14.43 -1.13
N ALA A 54 -14.17 -14.01 -0.09
CA ALA A 54 -15.64 -14.03 -0.01
C ALA A 54 -16.10 -13.48 1.36
N PHE A 55 -15.25 -13.48 2.40
CA PHE A 55 -15.77 -13.34 3.78
C PHE A 55 -15.02 -12.38 4.74
N CYS A 56 -13.69 -12.25 4.71
CA CYS A 56 -12.96 -11.38 5.66
C CYS A 56 -12.52 -10.06 5.00
N HIS A 57 -11.31 -9.94 4.45
CA HIS A 57 -10.81 -8.71 3.80
C HIS A 57 -10.79 -8.81 2.26
N GLY A 58 -11.80 -9.44 1.66
CA GLY A 58 -11.89 -9.61 0.20
C GLY A 58 -12.18 -8.32 -0.58
N GLY A 59 -12.32 -8.45 -1.90
CA GLY A 59 -12.52 -7.34 -2.84
C GLY A 59 -13.75 -6.46 -2.57
N ASP A 60 -13.67 -5.19 -2.99
CA ASP A 60 -14.70 -4.15 -2.84
C ASP A 60 -16.06 -4.51 -3.50
N ASP A 61 -16.08 -5.54 -4.35
CA ASP A 61 -17.23 -6.09 -5.05
C ASP A 61 -18.04 -7.11 -4.23
N ILE A 62 -17.52 -7.58 -3.10
CA ILE A 62 -18.25 -8.48 -2.19
C ILE A 62 -19.29 -7.67 -1.38
N PRO A 63 -20.60 -8.01 -1.46
CA PRO A 63 -21.65 -7.35 -0.70
C PRO A 63 -21.39 -7.36 0.82
N ARG A 64 -21.77 -6.28 1.52
CA ARG A 64 -21.47 -6.10 2.96
C ARG A 64 -22.06 -7.22 3.82
N GLU A 65 -23.23 -7.72 3.44
CA GLU A 65 -23.93 -8.83 4.09
C GLU A 65 -23.16 -10.15 4.05
N ASN A 66 -22.20 -10.28 3.12
CA ASN A 66 -21.34 -11.45 3.00
C ASN A 66 -19.99 -11.26 3.72
N ARG A 67 -19.71 -10.06 4.26
CA ARG A 67 -18.49 -9.77 5.03
C ARG A 67 -18.71 -9.98 6.53
N LEU A 68 -17.90 -10.83 7.14
CA LEU A 68 -18.03 -11.23 8.54
C LEU A 68 -17.04 -10.45 9.42
N GLY A 69 -17.55 -9.51 10.21
CA GLY A 69 -16.76 -8.84 11.25
C GLY A 69 -15.68 -7.86 10.75
N VAL A 70 -15.66 -7.54 9.46
CA VAL A 70 -14.68 -6.62 8.85
C VAL A 70 -15.28 -5.23 8.65
N PRO A 71 -14.59 -4.15 9.07
CA PRO A 71 -15.00 -2.78 8.80
C PRO A 71 -15.19 -2.51 7.30
N GLU A 72 -16.17 -1.66 6.98
CA GLU A 72 -16.38 -1.20 5.61
C GLU A 72 -15.10 -0.55 5.04
N GLY A 73 -14.76 -0.89 3.80
CA GLY A 73 -13.60 -0.31 3.11
C GLY A 73 -12.24 -0.91 3.50
N LEU A 74 -12.19 -1.91 4.40
CA LEU A 74 -10.95 -2.60 4.77
C LEU A 74 -10.73 -3.88 3.93
N GLY A 75 -10.46 -3.71 2.64
CA GLY A 75 -10.15 -4.79 1.70
C GLY A 75 -8.64 -4.93 1.43
N PHE A 76 -8.12 -6.15 1.56
CA PHE A 76 -6.72 -6.53 1.33
C PHE A 76 -6.57 -7.53 0.18
N ASP A 77 -7.49 -7.47 -0.79
CA ASP A 77 -7.48 -8.31 -1.99
C ASP A 77 -6.33 -7.94 -2.94
N VAL A 78 -5.14 -8.46 -2.62
CA VAL A 78 -3.92 -8.33 -3.39
C VAL A 78 -3.74 -9.46 -4.41
N GLN A 79 -4.80 -10.16 -4.80
CA GLN A 79 -4.76 -11.16 -5.87
C GLN A 79 -4.32 -10.54 -7.21
N LEU A 80 -3.74 -11.38 -8.08
CA LEU A 80 -3.29 -11.00 -9.42
C LEU A 80 -4.36 -10.18 -10.16
N ALA A 81 -3.97 -9.07 -10.77
CA ALA A 81 -4.85 -8.26 -11.60
C ALA A 81 -5.14 -8.92 -12.95
N ALA A 82 -4.16 -9.63 -13.52
CA ALA A 82 -4.32 -10.34 -14.78
C ALA A 82 -3.75 -11.76 -14.68
N PRO A 83 -4.46 -12.71 -14.05
CA PRO A 83 -3.98 -14.07 -13.84
C PRO A 83 -3.76 -14.86 -15.14
N ASP A 84 -4.51 -14.54 -16.20
CA ASP A 84 -4.36 -15.09 -17.55
C ASP A 84 -3.49 -14.21 -18.46
N GLY A 85 -2.91 -13.12 -17.92
CA GLY A 85 -2.14 -12.12 -18.65
C GLY A 85 -2.99 -11.06 -19.38
N THR A 86 -4.32 -11.16 -19.38
CA THR A 86 -5.19 -10.15 -20.00
C THR A 86 -5.33 -8.91 -19.14
N VAL A 87 -5.00 -7.74 -19.69
CA VAL A 87 -4.98 -6.48 -18.93
C VAL A 87 -6.41 -5.98 -18.76
N ASP A 88 -6.93 -6.08 -17.54
CA ASP A 88 -8.13 -5.38 -17.09
C ASP A 88 -7.73 -4.23 -16.15
N GLU A 89 -7.98 -3.01 -16.59
CA GLU A 89 -7.67 -1.79 -15.83
C GLU A 89 -8.38 -1.76 -14.48
N ALA A 90 -9.63 -2.25 -14.40
CA ALA A 90 -10.38 -2.29 -13.15
C ALA A 90 -9.73 -3.23 -12.13
N ALA A 91 -9.22 -4.37 -12.60
CA ALA A 91 -8.52 -5.34 -11.78
C ALA A 91 -7.16 -4.80 -11.27
N ILE A 92 -6.44 -4.05 -12.11
CA ILE A 92 -5.20 -3.38 -11.72
C ILE A 92 -5.47 -2.32 -10.65
N VAL A 93 -6.48 -1.48 -10.87
CA VAL A 93 -6.87 -0.44 -9.91
C VAL A 93 -7.29 -1.06 -8.57
N ARG A 94 -8.04 -2.17 -8.59
CA ARG A 94 -8.39 -2.93 -7.39
C ARG A 94 -7.15 -3.38 -6.62
N GLN A 95 -6.23 -4.10 -7.27
CA GLN A 95 -5.05 -4.64 -6.61
C GLN A 95 -4.14 -3.54 -6.06
N ARG A 96 -3.97 -2.44 -6.80
CA ARG A 96 -3.21 -1.27 -6.34
C ARG A 96 -3.84 -0.63 -5.11
N ARG A 97 -5.18 -0.48 -5.08
CA ARG A 97 -5.91 0.02 -3.91
C ARG A 97 -5.76 -0.92 -2.72
N ALA A 98 -5.93 -2.23 -2.91
CA ALA A 98 -5.79 -3.22 -1.84
C ALA A 98 -4.37 -3.23 -1.25
N ARG A 99 -3.35 -3.21 -2.11
CA ARG A 99 -1.95 -3.08 -1.70
C ARG A 99 -1.72 -1.80 -0.91
N PHE A 100 -2.26 -0.67 -1.39
CA PHE A 100 -2.16 0.60 -0.68
C PHE A 100 -2.77 0.49 0.72
N ARG A 101 -3.94 -0.13 0.88
CA ARG A 101 -4.56 -0.36 2.20
C ARG A 101 -3.70 -1.26 3.08
N VAL A 102 -3.14 -2.35 2.55
CA VAL A 102 -2.22 -3.22 3.31
C VAL A 102 -1.06 -2.41 3.88
N VAL A 103 -0.51 -1.49 3.08
CA VAL A 103 0.61 -0.65 3.50
C VAL A 103 0.18 0.38 4.57
N GLN A 104 -1.00 1.01 4.42
CA GLN A 104 -1.55 1.89 5.47
C GLN A 104 -1.72 1.16 6.81
N GLU A 105 -2.18 -0.08 6.74
CA GLU A 105 -2.55 -0.88 7.90
C GLU A 105 -1.40 -1.80 8.37
N ALA A 106 -0.19 -1.63 7.84
CA ALA A 106 0.91 -2.57 8.02
C ALA A 106 1.23 -2.85 9.49
N HIS A 107 1.35 -1.80 10.30
CA HIS A 107 1.61 -1.94 11.74
C HIS A 107 0.46 -2.65 12.48
N LEU A 108 -0.79 -2.33 12.14
CA LEU A 108 -1.96 -2.93 12.78
C LEU A 108 -2.16 -4.39 12.34
N ALA A 109 -1.94 -4.68 11.05
CA ALA A 109 -1.97 -6.02 10.49
C ALA A 109 -0.94 -6.91 11.20
N LEU A 110 0.30 -6.45 11.33
CA LEU A 110 1.33 -7.20 12.05
C LEU A 110 0.97 -7.38 13.53
N HIS A 111 0.54 -6.30 14.20
CA HIS A 111 0.18 -6.34 15.62
C HIS A 111 -0.92 -7.36 15.94
N THR A 112 -1.95 -7.42 15.09
CA THR A 112 -3.08 -8.34 15.30
C THR A 112 -2.70 -9.79 15.02
N VAL A 113 -1.76 -10.03 14.10
CA VAL A 113 -1.16 -11.36 13.90
C VAL A 113 -0.28 -11.76 15.10
N ASP A 114 0.52 -10.84 15.64
CA ASP A 114 1.35 -11.08 16.82
C ASP A 114 0.50 -11.46 18.04
N LEU A 115 -0.64 -10.79 18.21
CA LEU A 115 -1.62 -11.10 19.26
C LEU A 115 -2.44 -12.38 18.99
N GLY A 116 -2.33 -12.98 17.80
CA GLY A 116 -3.14 -14.12 17.39
C GLY A 116 -4.64 -13.82 17.29
N THR A 117 -5.01 -12.54 17.16
CA THR A 117 -6.40 -12.12 16.97
C THR A 117 -6.80 -12.12 15.51
N MET A 118 -5.81 -12.04 14.60
CA MET A 118 -6.00 -12.15 13.15
C MET A 118 -5.05 -13.20 12.56
N PRO A 119 -5.54 -14.11 11.69
CA PRO A 119 -6.96 -14.35 11.42
C PRO A 119 -7.73 -14.78 12.69
N PRO A 120 -9.04 -14.49 12.79
CA PRO A 120 -9.80 -14.80 14.00
C PRO A 120 -9.73 -16.28 14.37
N PRO A 121 -9.40 -16.64 15.62
CA PRO A 121 -9.27 -18.04 16.04
C PRO A 121 -10.63 -18.75 16.23
N SER A 122 -11.74 -18.11 15.83
CA SER A 122 -13.08 -18.68 15.90
C SER A 122 -13.20 -19.89 14.95
N GLN A 123 -14.17 -20.78 15.23
CA GLN A 123 -14.41 -21.93 14.33
C GLN A 123 -14.72 -21.46 12.90
N GLN A 124 -15.55 -20.43 12.78
CA GLN A 124 -15.88 -19.81 11.49
C GLN A 124 -14.62 -19.28 10.77
N GLY A 125 -13.68 -18.66 11.50
CA GLY A 125 -12.40 -18.23 10.92
C GLY A 125 -11.57 -19.42 10.41
N ARG A 126 -11.51 -20.52 11.17
CA ARG A 126 -10.82 -21.75 10.74
C ARG A 126 -11.46 -22.39 9.51
N ASP A 127 -12.79 -22.42 9.45
CA ASP A 127 -13.52 -22.99 8.30
C ASP A 127 -13.23 -22.21 7.01
N VAL A 128 -13.19 -20.87 7.10
CA VAL A 128 -12.87 -19.98 5.98
C VAL A 128 -11.40 -20.13 5.54
N LEU A 129 -10.47 -20.21 6.50
CA LEU A 129 -9.06 -20.47 6.19
C LEU A 129 -8.85 -21.85 5.55
N GLY A 130 -9.66 -22.85 5.93
CA GLY A 130 -9.62 -24.18 5.32
C GLY A 130 -10.01 -24.22 3.84
N SER A 131 -10.76 -23.21 3.35
CA SER A 131 -11.05 -23.04 1.92
C SER A 131 -10.07 -22.14 1.18
N ALA A 132 -9.13 -21.51 1.89
CA ALA A 132 -8.16 -20.62 1.28
C ALA A 132 -7.15 -21.39 0.40
N PRO A 133 -6.59 -20.75 -0.64
CA PRO A 133 -5.55 -21.33 -1.47
C PRO A 133 -4.34 -21.72 -0.64
N THR A 134 -3.80 -22.91 -0.94
CA THR A 134 -2.52 -23.35 -0.39
C THR A 134 -1.41 -22.91 -1.34
N TYR A 135 -0.40 -22.24 -0.79
CA TYR A 135 0.77 -21.81 -1.54
C TYR A 135 1.98 -22.65 -1.16
N VAL A 136 2.81 -22.95 -2.15
CA VAL A 136 4.07 -23.68 -1.99
C VAL A 136 5.24 -22.83 -2.47
N ARG A 137 6.39 -22.93 -1.81
CA ARG A 137 7.67 -22.33 -2.23
C ARG A 137 8.68 -23.41 -2.56
N ALA A 138 9.76 -23.04 -3.25
CA ALA A 138 10.88 -23.95 -3.43
C ALA A 138 11.52 -24.26 -2.07
N GLY A 139 11.67 -25.55 -1.75
CA GLY A 139 12.36 -25.99 -0.54
C GLY A 139 13.88 -25.89 -0.67
N GLU A 140 14.59 -26.11 0.43
CA GLU A 140 16.07 -26.17 0.44
C GLU A 140 16.62 -27.35 -0.38
N ASP A 141 15.84 -28.43 -0.51
CA ASP A 141 16.09 -29.60 -1.36
C ASP A 141 15.41 -29.48 -2.73
N THR A 142 15.61 -30.46 -3.63
CA THR A 142 14.84 -30.57 -4.88
C THR A 142 13.37 -30.88 -4.57
N GLY A 143 12.56 -29.86 -4.30
CA GLY A 143 11.14 -30.01 -3.99
C GLY A 143 10.41 -28.69 -3.71
N PHE A 144 9.10 -28.79 -3.51
CA PHE A 144 8.25 -27.69 -3.07
C PHE A 144 7.72 -27.99 -1.67
N GLU A 145 7.65 -26.97 -0.83
CA GLU A 145 7.10 -27.06 0.53
C GLU A 145 5.99 -26.03 0.74
N PRO A 146 4.98 -26.31 1.60
CA PRO A 146 3.95 -25.34 1.93
C PRO A 146 4.54 -24.08 2.57
N LEU A 147 3.96 -22.91 2.26
CA LEU A 147 4.27 -21.71 3.00
C LEU A 147 3.90 -21.87 4.48
N PRO A 148 4.69 -21.29 5.40
CA PRO A 148 4.40 -21.33 6.82
C PRO A 148 3.10 -20.58 7.14
N ALA A 149 2.37 -21.02 8.16
CA ALA A 149 1.17 -20.31 8.60
C ALA A 149 1.52 -18.90 9.08
N VAL A 150 0.68 -17.90 8.79
CA VAL A 150 0.94 -16.49 9.13
C VAL A 150 1.18 -16.25 10.63
N GLY A 151 0.60 -17.08 11.51
CA GLY A 151 0.79 -16.99 12.96
C GLY A 151 2.03 -17.73 13.50
N SER A 152 2.79 -18.42 12.65
CA SER A 152 4.08 -19.02 13.03
C SER A 152 5.18 -17.96 13.06
N ASP A 153 6.31 -18.25 13.72
CA ASP A 153 7.45 -17.32 13.78
C ASP A 153 7.97 -16.97 12.38
N GLU A 154 8.08 -17.97 11.51
CA GLU A 154 8.53 -17.78 10.14
C GLU A 154 7.50 -17.02 9.29
N GLY A 155 6.22 -17.38 9.38
CA GLY A 155 5.15 -16.69 8.65
C GLY A 155 5.01 -15.21 9.07
N ARG A 156 5.16 -14.92 10.37
CA ARG A 156 5.19 -13.56 10.90
C ARG A 156 6.38 -12.77 10.36
N GLU A 157 7.56 -13.38 10.29
CA GLU A 157 8.75 -12.72 9.77
C GLU A 157 8.64 -12.41 8.27
N ILE A 158 8.09 -13.34 7.48
CA ILE A 158 7.80 -13.12 6.07
C ILE A 158 6.81 -11.95 5.91
N LEU A 159 5.72 -11.94 6.70
CA LEU A 159 4.73 -10.86 6.67
C LEU A 159 5.35 -9.52 7.08
N ARG A 160 6.08 -9.46 8.20
CA ARG A 160 6.77 -8.26 8.68
C ARG A 160 7.70 -7.70 7.62
N ASN A 161 8.58 -8.52 7.06
CA ASN A 161 9.52 -8.06 6.04
C ASN A 161 8.80 -7.57 4.78
N TRP A 162 7.79 -8.30 4.33
CA TRP A 162 6.98 -7.91 3.17
C TRP A 162 6.28 -6.57 3.41
N LEU A 163 5.70 -6.35 4.60
CA LEU A 163 5.11 -5.08 5.00
C LEU A 163 6.16 -3.95 5.14
N ALA A 164 7.35 -4.23 5.67
CA ALA A 164 8.48 -3.29 5.76
C ALA A 164 8.98 -2.85 4.37
N CYS A 165 8.92 -3.76 3.39
CA CYS A 165 9.19 -3.48 1.98
C CYS A 165 7.96 -2.93 1.23
N ALA A 166 6.95 -2.50 2.00
CA ALA A 166 5.70 -1.92 1.54
C ALA A 166 4.96 -2.81 0.52
N ALA A 167 4.86 -4.07 0.89
CA ALA A 167 3.97 -5.06 0.30
C ALA A 167 4.10 -5.14 -1.24
N PRO A 168 5.28 -5.47 -1.81
CA PRO A 168 5.38 -5.69 -3.24
C PRO A 168 4.37 -6.76 -3.68
N VAL A 169 3.77 -6.61 -4.85
CA VAL A 169 2.81 -7.58 -5.40
C VAL A 169 3.22 -7.97 -6.80
N ILE A 170 2.97 -9.23 -7.17
CA ILE A 170 2.91 -9.64 -8.56
C ILE A 170 1.57 -9.17 -9.10
N GLU A 171 1.59 -8.30 -10.12
CA GLU A 171 0.36 -7.80 -10.76
C GLU A 171 -0.19 -8.84 -11.76
N ARG A 172 0.72 -9.50 -12.48
CA ARG A 172 0.41 -10.51 -13.49
C ARG A 172 1.62 -11.42 -13.77
N PRO A 173 1.40 -12.66 -14.23
CA PRO A 173 2.49 -13.53 -14.66
C PRO A 173 3.02 -13.09 -16.03
N VAL A 174 4.33 -13.25 -16.26
CA VAL A 174 4.93 -13.16 -17.61
C VAL A 174 4.91 -14.57 -18.22
N PRO A 175 4.42 -14.76 -19.46
CA PRO A 175 4.64 -16.01 -20.20
C PRO A 175 6.14 -16.21 -20.43
N ARG A 176 6.71 -17.37 -20.08
CA ARG A 176 8.06 -17.76 -20.48
C ARG A 176 8.03 -18.70 -21.68
N GLU A 177 9.03 -18.57 -22.54
CA GLU A 177 9.21 -19.44 -23.71
C GLU A 177 9.48 -20.91 -23.32
N ASP A 178 9.96 -21.17 -22.10
CA ASP A 178 10.28 -22.50 -21.58
C ASP A 178 9.14 -23.16 -20.78
N GLY A 179 7.96 -22.53 -20.71
CA GLY A 179 6.77 -23.08 -20.05
C GLY A 179 6.80 -23.09 -18.52
N VAL A 180 7.87 -22.58 -17.89
CA VAL A 180 7.95 -22.36 -16.44
C VAL A 180 7.61 -20.90 -16.18
N THR A 181 6.59 -20.58 -15.39
CA THR A 181 6.25 -19.17 -15.09
C THR A 181 7.22 -18.59 -14.07
N ALA A 182 8.21 -17.77 -14.49
CA ALA A 182 9.16 -17.10 -13.59
C ALA A 182 9.17 -15.58 -13.82
N VAL A 183 8.26 -14.91 -13.08
CA VAL A 183 8.37 -13.71 -12.21
C VAL A 183 8.92 -12.37 -12.72
N VAL A 184 8.28 -11.32 -12.17
CA VAL A 184 8.34 -9.85 -12.37
C VAL A 184 7.84 -9.38 -13.74
N VAL A 185 6.52 -9.20 -13.88
CA VAL A 185 6.09 -8.04 -14.65
C VAL A 185 6.27 -6.84 -13.72
N PRO A 186 7.12 -5.85 -14.05
CA PRO A 186 6.95 -4.54 -13.43
C PRO A 186 5.47 -4.15 -13.56
N PRO A 187 4.86 -3.48 -12.55
CA PRO A 187 3.53 -2.89 -12.75
C PRO A 187 3.54 -2.22 -14.13
N LEU A 188 2.47 -2.40 -14.95
CA LEU A 188 2.36 -1.80 -16.31
C LEU A 188 3.19 -0.53 -16.34
N PRO A 189 4.21 -0.38 -17.24
CA PRO A 189 5.15 0.73 -17.17
C PRO A 189 4.32 1.96 -16.95
N LEU A 190 4.39 2.44 -15.71
CA LEU A 190 3.55 3.54 -15.34
C LEU A 190 4.01 4.65 -16.27
N GLU A 191 3.08 5.31 -16.97
CA GLU A 191 3.48 6.35 -17.90
C GLU A 191 4.49 7.25 -17.18
N PRO A 192 5.70 7.42 -17.77
CA PRO A 192 6.73 8.24 -17.14
C PRO A 192 6.12 9.58 -16.78
N ILE A 193 6.33 10.03 -15.55
CA ILE A 193 5.84 11.35 -15.19
C ILE A 193 6.67 12.35 -15.99
N GLU A 194 6.02 13.04 -16.90
CA GLU A 194 6.63 14.17 -17.59
C GLU A 194 6.58 15.41 -16.67
N PRO A 195 7.53 16.35 -16.78
CA PRO A 195 7.55 17.57 -16.00
C PRO A 195 6.50 18.59 -16.50
N THR A 196 5.26 18.13 -16.69
CA THR A 196 4.11 18.91 -17.14
C THR A 196 2.95 18.69 -16.17
N TRP A 197 2.08 19.70 -16.01
CA TRP A 197 0.92 19.54 -15.14
C TRP A 197 -0.03 18.44 -15.62
N ALA A 198 -0.17 18.24 -16.93
CA ALA A 198 -0.98 17.17 -17.49
C ALA A 198 -0.56 15.79 -16.96
N SER A 199 0.74 15.47 -16.99
CA SER A 199 1.27 14.19 -16.51
C SER A 199 1.31 14.12 -14.98
N VAL A 200 1.72 15.19 -14.29
CA VAL A 200 1.66 15.27 -12.81
C VAL A 200 0.23 15.04 -12.30
N PHE A 201 -0.78 15.54 -13.00
CA PHE A 201 -2.15 15.34 -12.56
C PHE A 201 -2.70 13.94 -12.88
N GLU A 202 -2.55 13.47 -14.12
CA GLU A 202 -3.12 12.18 -14.53
C GLU A 202 -2.31 11.00 -14.01
N ASP A 203 -1.00 11.00 -14.25
CA ASP A 203 -0.17 9.83 -14.04
C ASP A 203 0.31 9.75 -12.59
N LEU A 204 0.55 10.91 -11.95
CA LEU A 204 0.93 10.98 -10.55
C LEU A 204 -0.28 11.07 -9.62
N LEU A 205 -1.00 12.20 -9.59
CA LEU A 205 -2.03 12.43 -8.57
C LEU A 205 -3.20 11.45 -8.66
N ARG A 206 -3.68 11.13 -9.86
CA ARG A 206 -4.69 10.09 -10.03
C ARG A 206 -4.07 8.69 -10.13
N GLY A 207 -3.04 8.52 -10.96
CA GLY A 207 -2.45 7.22 -11.27
C GLY A 207 -1.68 6.54 -10.13
N ARG A 208 -1.14 7.28 -9.16
CA ARG A 208 -0.41 6.73 -8.00
C ARG A 208 -1.22 6.72 -6.70
N GLY A 209 -2.54 6.94 -6.78
CA GLY A 209 -3.45 6.76 -5.64
C GLY A 209 -3.54 7.94 -4.65
N CYS A 210 -2.96 9.10 -4.97
CA CYS A 210 -3.11 10.30 -4.15
C CYS A 210 -4.59 10.73 -4.07
N ALA A 211 -5.31 10.65 -5.19
CA ALA A 211 -6.73 11.00 -5.33
C ALA A 211 -7.72 9.97 -4.75
N THR A 212 -7.27 8.97 -3.99
CA THR A 212 -8.18 8.01 -3.36
C THR A 212 -9.06 8.69 -2.31
N ALA A 213 -10.28 8.18 -2.10
CA ALA A 213 -11.24 8.75 -1.16
C ALA A 213 -10.68 8.94 0.26
N LEU A 214 -9.70 8.13 0.67
CA LEU A 214 -9.07 8.19 1.99
C LEU A 214 -8.00 9.30 2.11
N CYS A 215 -7.39 9.74 1.01
CA CYS A 215 -6.27 10.69 1.05
C CYS A 215 -6.66 12.06 0.50
N HIS A 216 -6.93 12.16 -0.80
CA HIS A 216 -7.30 13.43 -1.44
C HIS A 216 -8.56 13.37 -2.31
N GLY A 217 -9.32 12.28 -2.28
CA GLY A 217 -10.59 12.13 -3.00
C GLY A 217 -11.83 12.38 -2.15
N GLY A 218 -11.73 12.28 -0.81
CA GLY A 218 -12.85 12.36 0.16
C GLY A 218 -13.06 13.74 0.78
N SER A 219 -14.30 14.10 1.15
CA SER A 219 -14.68 15.47 1.54
C SER A 219 -13.92 16.00 2.75
N GLU A 220 -13.50 15.09 3.62
CA GLU A 220 -12.80 15.38 4.88
C GLU A 220 -11.29 15.62 4.71
N SER A 221 -10.75 15.47 3.49
CA SER A 221 -9.35 15.76 3.22
C SER A 221 -9.11 17.27 3.14
N GLY A 222 -8.12 17.77 3.91
CA GLY A 222 -7.78 19.20 3.94
C GLY A 222 -7.34 19.77 2.59
N PHE A 223 -6.88 18.90 1.68
CA PHE A 223 -6.66 19.18 0.26
C PHE A 223 -7.35 18.10 -0.58
N ARG A 224 -8.06 18.49 -1.64
CA ARG A 224 -8.81 17.59 -2.53
C ARG A 224 -8.28 17.63 -3.96
N VAL A 225 -8.00 16.46 -4.52
CA VAL A 225 -7.81 16.25 -5.95
C VAL A 225 -9.19 16.05 -6.58
N THR A 226 -9.61 17.01 -7.38
CA THR A 226 -10.90 17.00 -8.10
C THR A 226 -10.65 16.96 -9.61
N ASP A 227 -11.08 17.97 -10.35
CA ASP A 227 -10.73 18.19 -11.74
C ASP A 227 -9.36 18.85 -11.88
N ARG A 228 -8.82 18.81 -13.10
CA ARG A 228 -7.46 19.24 -13.44
C ARG A 228 -7.20 20.70 -13.09
N ASP A 229 -8.12 21.58 -13.45
CA ASP A 229 -7.92 23.03 -13.32
C ASP A 229 -8.11 23.48 -11.87
N ALA A 230 -9.10 22.93 -11.17
CA ALA A 230 -9.32 23.22 -9.77
C ALA A 230 -8.17 22.72 -8.89
N THR A 231 -7.67 21.51 -9.16
CA THR A 231 -6.55 20.92 -8.42
C THR A 231 -5.27 21.72 -8.64
N HIS A 232 -4.97 22.12 -9.89
CA HIS A 232 -3.83 22.98 -10.21
C HIS A 232 -3.85 24.27 -9.41
N ARG A 233 -4.97 24.99 -9.50
CA ARG A 233 -5.16 26.27 -8.83
C ARG A 233 -5.04 26.12 -7.32
N ALA A 234 -5.60 25.05 -6.76
CA ALA A 234 -5.52 24.78 -5.33
C ALA A 234 -4.10 24.48 -4.86
N LEU A 235 -3.27 23.79 -5.66
CA LEU A 235 -1.87 23.55 -5.33
C LEU A 235 -1.00 24.80 -5.47
N VAL A 236 -1.16 25.53 -6.57
CA VAL A 236 -0.26 26.64 -6.92
C VAL A 236 -0.61 27.92 -6.15
N MET A 237 -1.89 28.14 -5.84
CA MET A 237 -2.37 29.36 -5.16
C MET A 237 -2.77 29.09 -3.70
N GLY A 238 -2.71 27.84 -3.24
CA GLY A 238 -3.14 27.46 -1.90
C GLY A 238 -2.02 27.51 -0.89
N ASP A 239 -2.37 27.92 0.32
CA ASP A 239 -1.52 27.79 1.49
C ASP A 239 -1.72 26.44 2.20
N ALA A 240 -0.71 26.02 2.93
CA ALA A 240 -0.74 24.90 3.84
C ALA A 240 -1.86 25.09 4.88
N ARG A 241 -2.64 24.03 5.11
CA ARG A 241 -3.80 24.02 6.02
C ARG A 241 -3.70 22.87 6.99
N GLY A 242 -4.43 23.00 8.10
CA GLY A 242 -4.43 22.05 9.20
C GLY A 242 -3.71 22.64 10.42
N GLU A 243 -4.04 22.11 11.60
CA GLU A 243 -3.52 22.60 12.88
C GLU A 243 -1.98 22.60 12.89
N ALA A 244 -1.36 21.53 12.40
CA ALA A 244 0.09 21.39 12.32
C ALA A 244 0.76 22.29 11.28
N CYS A 245 0.01 22.88 10.33
CA CYS A 245 0.54 23.61 9.17
C CYS A 245 0.10 25.08 9.12
N THR A 246 -0.52 25.59 10.18
CA THR A 246 -1.04 26.97 10.20
C THR A 246 0.11 27.97 10.14
N GLY A 247 0.17 28.76 9.07
CA GLY A 247 1.19 29.79 8.87
C GLY A 247 2.47 29.31 8.18
N GLU A 248 2.52 28.06 7.72
CA GLU A 248 3.69 27.45 7.07
C GLU A 248 3.84 27.82 5.57
N GLY A 249 2.97 28.68 5.06
CA GLY A 249 3.07 29.25 3.71
C GLY A 249 2.47 28.39 2.61
N ALA A 250 2.95 28.58 1.37
CA ALA A 250 2.37 27.99 0.17
C ALA A 250 2.57 26.47 0.05
N LEU A 251 1.62 25.77 -0.58
CA LEU A 251 1.75 24.35 -0.94
C LEU A 251 2.83 24.14 -2.01
N ILE A 252 2.87 25.03 -3.01
CA ILE A 252 3.88 25.10 -4.07
C ILE A 252 4.39 26.53 -4.15
N VAL A 253 5.70 26.69 -4.30
CA VAL A 253 6.37 27.94 -4.66
C VAL A 253 6.84 27.82 -6.12
N PRO A 254 6.13 28.42 -7.09
CA PRO A 254 6.52 28.36 -8.50
C PRO A 254 7.96 28.82 -8.72
N GLY A 255 8.76 28.00 -9.40
CA GLY A 255 10.18 28.24 -9.64
C GLY A 255 11.12 27.77 -8.53
N ASP A 256 10.60 27.35 -7.37
CA ASP A 256 11.39 26.90 -6.23
C ASP A 256 10.85 25.59 -5.63
N PRO A 257 11.30 24.42 -6.15
CA PRO A 257 10.87 23.12 -5.64
C PRO A 257 11.32 22.87 -4.19
N ASP A 258 12.45 23.44 -3.75
CA ASP A 258 12.96 23.23 -2.39
C ASP A 258 12.19 24.04 -1.34
N ALA A 259 11.62 25.18 -1.73
CA ALA A 259 10.71 25.94 -0.88
C ALA A 259 9.27 25.39 -0.88
N SER A 260 8.94 24.39 -1.70
CA SER A 260 7.58 23.89 -1.88
C SER A 260 7.21 22.79 -0.88
N LEU A 261 6.16 23.00 -0.07
CA LEU A 261 5.72 22.00 0.92
C LEU A 261 5.33 20.66 0.29
N LEU A 262 4.76 20.67 -0.93
CA LEU A 262 4.47 19.44 -1.67
C LEU A 262 5.71 18.55 -1.81
N VAL A 263 6.86 19.12 -2.17
CA VAL A 263 8.10 18.37 -2.37
C VAL A 263 8.59 17.78 -1.05
N GLU A 264 8.57 18.56 0.03
CA GLU A 264 9.00 18.08 1.35
C GLU A 264 8.13 16.91 1.86
N LYS A 265 6.82 16.98 1.58
CA LYS A 265 5.88 15.88 1.88
C LYS A 265 6.25 14.63 1.09
N LEU A 266 6.58 14.75 -0.20
CA LEU A 266 6.96 13.64 -1.06
C LEU A 266 8.34 13.05 -0.74
N THR A 267 9.24 13.82 -0.12
CA THR A 267 10.59 13.36 0.30
C THR A 267 10.65 12.83 1.73
N GLY A 268 9.54 12.86 2.47
CA GLY A 268 9.47 12.27 3.80
C GLY A 268 9.97 13.14 4.95
N SER A 269 10.23 14.43 4.73
CA SER A 269 10.68 15.36 5.79
C SER A 269 9.97 16.71 5.69
N PRO A 270 8.62 16.73 5.74
CA PRO A 270 7.88 17.98 5.69
C PRO A 270 8.10 18.81 6.95
N ARG A 271 8.20 20.14 6.78
CA ARG A 271 8.19 21.07 7.92
C ARG A 271 6.90 21.00 8.74
N CYS A 272 5.80 20.55 8.12
CA CYS A 272 4.50 20.46 8.76
C CYS A 272 3.61 19.33 8.21
N GLY A 273 2.75 18.79 9.09
CA GLY A 273 1.90 17.63 8.81
C GLY A 273 2.71 16.39 8.42
N ASP A 274 2.00 15.35 7.97
CA ASP A 274 2.67 14.08 7.70
C ASP A 274 3.30 14.01 6.30
N ALA A 275 4.31 13.15 6.19
CA ALA A 275 4.94 12.73 4.95
C ALA A 275 3.95 11.98 4.05
N MET A 276 4.14 12.11 2.74
CA MET A 276 3.35 11.46 1.72
C MET A 276 4.21 10.55 0.83
N PRO A 277 3.73 9.35 0.46
CA PRO A 277 2.48 8.76 0.92
C PRO A 277 2.56 8.31 2.40
N LEU A 278 1.47 8.53 3.15
CA LEU A 278 1.37 8.16 4.57
C LEU A 278 1.75 6.68 4.77
N GLY A 279 2.81 6.37 5.51
CA GLY A 279 3.28 4.98 5.70
C GLY A 279 3.56 4.19 4.40
N GLY A 280 3.63 4.87 3.25
CA GLY A 280 3.66 4.28 1.92
C GLY A 280 5.06 4.18 1.30
N ILE A 281 5.15 3.60 0.10
CA ILE A 281 6.40 3.65 -0.69
C ILE A 281 6.63 5.09 -1.16
N PRO A 282 7.79 5.70 -0.85
CA PRO A 282 8.18 6.98 -1.43
C PRO A 282 8.07 6.98 -2.96
N LEU A 283 7.80 8.13 -3.56
CA LEU A 283 7.83 8.22 -5.02
C LEU A 283 9.21 7.78 -5.53
N ARG A 284 9.22 7.17 -6.72
CA ARG A 284 10.48 6.87 -7.41
C ARG A 284 11.24 8.17 -7.63
N ASP A 285 12.57 8.13 -7.56
CA ASP A 285 13.40 9.33 -7.74
C ASP A 285 13.10 10.05 -9.06
N GLU A 286 12.79 9.30 -10.13
CA GLU A 286 12.38 9.86 -11.42
C GLU A 286 11.02 10.56 -11.40
N ASP A 287 10.04 10.02 -10.67
CA ASP A 287 8.70 10.63 -10.53
C ASP A 287 8.81 11.91 -9.70
N LEU A 288 9.61 11.88 -8.63
CA LEU A 288 9.88 13.04 -7.80
C LEU A 288 10.65 14.12 -8.59
N ALA A 289 11.65 13.72 -9.39
CA ALA A 289 12.40 14.62 -10.25
C ALA A 289 11.47 15.35 -11.24
N ALA A 290 10.54 14.63 -11.88
CA ALA A 290 9.58 15.24 -12.79
C ALA A 290 8.67 16.27 -12.11
N VAL A 291 8.22 16.01 -10.87
CA VAL A 291 7.46 17.00 -10.08
C VAL A 291 8.31 18.22 -9.76
N ARG A 292 9.57 18.02 -9.35
CA ARG A 292 10.50 19.11 -9.04
C ARG A 292 10.79 19.96 -10.28
N ASP A 293 10.99 19.34 -11.43
CA ASP A 293 11.22 20.01 -12.71
C ASP A 293 10.00 20.81 -13.17
N TRP A 294 8.79 20.26 -13.02
CA TRP A 294 7.55 20.99 -13.28
C TRP A 294 7.41 22.22 -12.39
N ILE A 295 7.70 22.11 -11.09
CA ILE A 295 7.68 23.24 -10.17
C ILE A 295 8.76 24.27 -10.54
N ALA A 296 9.98 23.83 -10.82
CA ALA A 296 11.08 24.69 -11.26
C ALA A 296 10.77 25.44 -12.55
N ALA A 297 9.99 24.85 -13.46
CA ALA A 297 9.47 25.49 -14.66
C ALA A 297 8.32 26.50 -14.39
N GLY A 298 7.99 26.76 -13.13
CA GLY A 298 6.97 27.72 -12.72
C GLY A 298 5.61 27.09 -12.43
N ALA A 299 5.53 25.78 -12.25
CA ALA A 299 4.29 25.05 -11.95
C ALA A 299 3.14 25.38 -12.93
N LEU A 300 3.47 25.46 -14.22
CA LEU A 300 2.52 25.86 -15.28
C LEU A 300 1.42 24.81 -15.49
N PRO A 301 0.19 25.21 -15.86
CA PRO A 301 -0.92 24.29 -16.15
C PRO A 301 -0.72 23.50 -17.45
#